data_AF-M7NV00-F1
#
_entry.id   AF-M7NV00-F1
#
_cell.length_a   1.000
_cell.length_b   1.000
_cell.length_c   1.000
_cell.angle_alpha   90.00
_cell.angle_beta   90.00
_cell.angle_gamma   90.00
#
_symmetry.space_group_name_H-M   'P 1'
#
loop_
_entity.id
_entity.type
_entity.pdbx_description
1 polymer ?
#
loop_
_entity_poly.entity_id
_entity_poly.type
_entity_poly.pdbx_seq_one_letter_code
_entity_poly.pdbx_strand_id
1 'polypeptide(L)'
;NNTQVSAGEVLALNSGKDTNLIGANASGKQVIVDVAGDLNIESVQDTATSKANQNNTGISASMPIGAEIPSVSISNSKQKSNSNYASVYQQSGIKAGEEGFDITVAGNTDLKGALIESTANADRNQLTTGTLTVSNIENYMDAKASTRGMTLSSDMMTSKYAATKGLVSNLQNYGEADVKDSSTTLSAVSPASITIIDEATQIALTDKNAEETIAALNRDTSDTNRVLARPDMEALQEKAQQEQADRLLLSSTISTFTDEAFKKMFLVKAEIFEVARDDEGKVVHDSDGNPIMYALDETEKLKLKENGENKKINVFTNGLFNDESAAASYSVQMSEAPVDEKVYLVYFPEANNFFSELLIAGYQKSLESAVLGNTNATQEIINLSQIYGQDGLNLVGHSRGAMTIGNALETLQTMGLVDPLSDTSIKFVGPAYSAQEAANSLDQLSGGNQTTVELQNHAADFVGRLIGGNQATYGEVPEGSSLIKEWINIFGQATSTHSCYGGASDVCGDTYGKPISVNIPARLGVEN
;
A
#
# COMPACT_ATOMS: atom_id res chain seq x y z
N ASN A 1 -24.95 27.32 8.23
CA ASN A 1 -24.66 28.39 9.21
C ASN A 1 -25.81 28.50 10.19
N ASN A 2 -25.50 28.47 11.48
CA ASN A 2 -26.52 28.56 12.53
C ASN A 2 -26.95 30.00 12.78
N THR A 3 -28.21 30.18 13.19
CA THR A 3 -28.71 31.44 13.75
C THR A 3 -27.94 31.74 15.04
N GLN A 4 -27.51 32.99 15.22
CA GLN A 4 -26.76 33.41 16.41
C GLN A 4 -27.59 34.41 17.22
N VAL A 5 -27.81 34.10 18.49
CA VAL A 5 -28.37 35.02 19.48
C VAL A 5 -27.33 35.20 20.57
N SER A 6 -26.87 36.42 20.77
CA SER A 6 -25.80 36.71 21.75
C SER A 6 -26.16 37.91 22.62
N ALA A 7 -25.79 37.83 23.89
CA ALA A 7 -25.82 38.94 24.84
C ALA A 7 -24.42 39.14 25.44
N GLY A 8 -24.02 40.40 25.65
CA GLY A 8 -22.68 40.70 26.18
C GLY A 8 -22.45 40.28 27.63
N GLU A 9 -23.51 40.17 28.43
CA GLU A 9 -23.46 39.77 29.83
C GLU A 9 -24.40 38.59 30.08
N VAL A 10 -25.70 38.86 30.27
CA VAL A 10 -26.72 37.82 30.53
C VAL A 10 -27.62 37.68 29.31
N LEU A 11 -27.73 36.46 28.78
CA LEU A 11 -28.79 36.09 27.86
C LEU A 11 -29.92 35.42 28.65
N ALA A 12 -31.09 36.05 28.70
CA ALA A 12 -32.27 35.48 29.34
C ALA A 12 -33.30 35.03 28.29
N LEU A 13 -33.70 33.76 28.32
CA LEU A 13 -34.71 33.17 27.44
C LEU A 13 -35.90 32.69 28.29
N ASN A 14 -37.03 33.42 28.23
CA ASN A 14 -38.23 33.08 28.98
C ASN A 14 -39.37 32.72 28.01
N SER A 15 -39.92 31.52 28.11
CA SER A 15 -41.01 31.05 27.26
C SER A 15 -42.15 30.43 28.08
N GLY A 16 -43.38 30.85 27.80
CA GLY A 16 -44.58 30.27 28.40
C GLY A 16 -45.01 28.93 27.78
N LYS A 17 -44.26 28.42 26.79
CA LYS A 17 -44.48 27.15 26.08
C LYS A 17 -43.12 26.60 25.61
N ASP A 18 -43.13 25.68 24.66
CA ASP A 18 -41.94 25.07 24.09
C ASP A 18 -40.99 26.09 23.44
N THR A 19 -39.69 25.79 23.48
CA THR A 19 -38.61 26.57 22.88
C THR A 19 -37.76 25.66 21.99
N ASN A 20 -37.48 26.10 20.76
CA ASN A 20 -36.73 25.34 19.78
C ASN A 20 -35.45 26.10 19.35
N LEU A 21 -34.28 25.51 19.59
CA LEU A 21 -32.98 25.95 19.12
C LEU A 21 -32.47 24.99 18.05
N ILE A 22 -33.08 25.08 16.86
CA ILE A 22 -32.78 24.21 15.71
C ILE A 22 -31.89 24.98 14.73
N GLY A 23 -30.67 24.47 14.49
CA GLY A 23 -29.64 25.20 13.75
C GLY A 23 -29.35 26.58 14.35
N ALA A 24 -29.27 26.67 15.68
CA ALA A 24 -29.17 27.94 16.41
C ALA A 24 -28.24 27.85 17.62
N ASN A 25 -27.56 28.96 17.92
CA ASN A 25 -26.76 29.12 19.12
C ASN A 25 -27.24 30.32 19.94
N ALA A 26 -27.41 30.09 21.25
CA ALA A 26 -27.72 31.10 22.25
C ALA A 26 -26.48 31.29 23.14
N SER A 27 -25.96 32.51 23.25
CA SER A 27 -24.69 32.77 23.95
C SER A 27 -24.69 34.01 24.84
N GLY A 28 -23.96 33.94 25.94
CA GLY A 28 -23.73 35.04 26.88
C GLY A 28 -22.71 34.65 27.94
N LYS A 29 -22.20 35.60 28.73
CA LYS A 29 -21.33 35.25 29.88
C LYS A 29 -22.09 34.40 30.89
N GLN A 30 -23.35 34.75 31.11
CA GLN A 30 -24.34 33.92 31.77
C GLN A 30 -25.49 33.64 30.80
N VAL A 31 -26.02 32.43 30.82
CA VAL A 31 -27.25 32.10 30.09
C VAL A 31 -28.31 31.60 31.08
N ILE A 32 -29.45 32.28 31.11
CA ILE A 32 -30.60 31.91 31.94
C ILE A 32 -31.74 31.50 31.01
N VAL A 33 -32.32 30.33 31.25
CA VAL A 33 -33.41 29.78 30.43
C VAL A 33 -34.54 29.32 31.33
N ASP A 34 -35.75 29.83 31.11
CA ASP A 34 -36.98 29.43 31.80
C ASP A 34 -38.05 29.08 30.75
N VAL A 35 -38.40 27.80 30.68
CA VAL A 35 -39.29 27.26 29.64
C VAL A 35 -40.42 26.47 30.31
N ALA A 36 -41.65 26.94 30.18
CA ALA A 36 -42.82 26.29 30.77
C ALA A 36 -43.32 25.06 29.99
N GLY A 37 -42.75 24.77 28.82
CA GLY A 37 -42.98 23.56 28.03
C GLY A 37 -41.68 22.78 27.81
N ASP A 38 -41.45 22.31 26.58
CA ASP A 38 -40.25 21.55 26.21
C ASP A 38 -39.13 22.46 25.65
N LEU A 39 -37.87 22.12 25.91
CA LEU A 39 -36.69 22.75 25.30
C LEU A 39 -36.02 21.78 24.33
N ASN A 40 -36.09 22.06 23.03
CA ASN A 40 -35.48 21.24 21.99
C ASN A 40 -34.26 21.93 21.39
N ILE A 41 -33.10 21.28 21.44
CA ILE A 41 -31.86 21.79 20.82
C ILE A 41 -31.39 20.75 19.81
N GLU A 42 -31.41 21.12 18.53
CA GLU A 42 -31.10 20.20 17.42
C GLU A 42 -30.10 20.83 16.46
N SER A 43 -29.00 20.12 16.23
CA SER A 43 -28.07 20.44 15.16
C SER A 43 -28.64 20.01 13.81
N VAL A 44 -28.45 20.84 12.78
CA VAL A 44 -28.93 20.53 11.42
C VAL A 44 -27.78 20.02 10.55
N GLN A 45 -28.07 19.00 9.74
CA GLN A 45 -27.13 18.51 8.74
C GLN A 45 -27.28 19.30 7.44
N ASP A 46 -26.15 19.69 6.86
CA ASP A 46 -26.11 20.07 5.46
C ASP A 46 -26.19 18.79 4.63
N THR A 47 -27.20 18.70 3.75
CA THR A 47 -27.35 17.57 2.84
C THR A 47 -27.02 17.98 1.41
N ALA A 48 -26.38 17.07 0.67
CA ALA A 48 -26.16 17.23 -0.75
C ALA A 48 -26.31 15.88 -1.45
N THR A 49 -27.10 15.86 -2.52
CA THR A 49 -27.22 14.71 -3.40
C THR A 49 -26.90 15.12 -4.82
N SER A 50 -26.02 14.37 -5.48
CA SER A 50 -25.68 14.60 -6.88
C SER A 50 -25.81 13.31 -7.68
N LYS A 51 -26.38 13.42 -8.87
CA LYS A 51 -26.46 12.34 -9.86
C LYS A 51 -26.05 12.91 -11.22
N ALA A 52 -24.99 12.38 -11.80
CA ALA A 52 -24.53 12.77 -13.14
C ALA A 52 -24.48 11.55 -14.05
N ASN A 53 -24.90 11.74 -15.31
CA ASN A 53 -24.73 10.78 -16.39
C ASN A 53 -24.11 11.53 -17.57
N GLN A 54 -22.91 11.16 -17.97
CA GLN A 54 -22.22 11.73 -19.13
C GLN A 54 -21.91 10.64 -20.14
N ASN A 55 -21.99 10.98 -21.43
CA ASN A 55 -21.61 10.09 -22.53
C ASN A 55 -20.56 10.82 -23.36
N ASN A 56 -19.45 10.16 -23.67
CA ASN A 56 -18.39 10.72 -24.48
C ASN A 56 -18.00 9.75 -25.61
N THR A 57 -17.90 10.26 -26.84
CA THR A 57 -17.59 9.48 -28.04
C THR A 57 -16.32 10.03 -28.69
N GLY A 58 -15.29 9.20 -28.81
CA GLY A 58 -13.99 9.56 -29.37
C GLY A 58 -13.58 8.62 -30.50
N ILE A 59 -12.96 9.18 -31.54
CA ILE A 59 -12.37 8.41 -32.64
C ILE A 59 -10.86 8.63 -32.57
N SER A 60 -10.10 7.55 -32.45
CA SER A 60 -8.64 7.58 -32.47
C SER A 60 -8.13 6.77 -33.67
N ALA A 61 -7.17 7.34 -34.38
CA ALA A 61 -6.47 6.68 -35.47
C ALA A 61 -4.98 6.67 -35.12
N SER A 62 -4.38 5.49 -35.12
CA SER A 62 -2.94 5.30 -34.90
C SER A 62 -2.32 4.63 -36.12
N MET A 63 -1.09 5.02 -36.44
CA MET A 63 -0.29 4.41 -37.49
C MET A 63 0.92 3.73 -36.85
N PRO A 64 0.93 2.39 -36.70
CA PRO A 64 2.10 1.68 -36.24
C PRO A 64 3.26 1.84 -37.23
N ILE A 65 4.48 2.09 -36.75
CA ILE A 65 5.68 2.12 -37.60
C ILE A 65 5.92 0.69 -38.13
N GLY A 66 5.72 0.48 -39.43
CA GLY A 66 5.88 -0.82 -40.10
C GLY A 66 4.58 -1.54 -40.48
N ALA A 67 3.40 -0.99 -40.18
CA ALA A 67 2.12 -1.55 -40.65
C ALA A 67 1.60 -0.85 -41.91
N GLU A 68 1.11 -1.61 -42.90
CA GLU A 68 0.57 -1.08 -44.17
C GLU A 68 -0.82 -0.45 -44.04
N ILE A 69 -1.54 -0.66 -42.93
CA ILE A 69 -2.92 -0.21 -42.71
C ILE A 69 -3.01 0.58 -41.39
N PRO A 70 -3.62 1.79 -41.38
CA PRO A 70 -3.87 2.54 -40.14
C PRO A 70 -4.89 1.81 -39.26
N SER A 71 -4.57 1.63 -37.98
CA SER A 71 -5.52 1.10 -37.00
C SER A 71 -6.47 2.22 -36.55
N VAL A 72 -7.76 2.03 -36.81
CA VAL A 72 -8.81 2.98 -36.41
C VAL A 72 -9.61 2.36 -35.28
N SER A 73 -9.70 3.06 -34.15
CA SER A 73 -10.51 2.67 -33.01
C SER A 73 -11.55 3.74 -32.67
N ILE A 74 -12.79 3.29 -32.49
CA ILE A 74 -13.90 4.11 -32.03
C ILE A 74 -14.15 3.73 -30.57
N SER A 75 -14.11 4.71 -29.68
CA SER A 75 -14.38 4.54 -28.25
C SER A 75 -15.63 5.31 -27.84
N ASN A 76 -16.48 4.70 -27.04
CA ASN A 76 -17.63 5.32 -26.43
C ASN A 76 -17.62 5.03 -24.94
N SER A 77 -17.52 6.05 -24.10
CA SER A 77 -17.54 5.93 -22.64
C SER A 77 -18.81 6.53 -22.05
N LYS A 78 -19.36 5.85 -21.04
CA LYS A 78 -20.46 6.33 -20.20
C LYS A 78 -19.97 6.46 -18.78
N GLN A 79 -20.17 7.63 -18.20
CA GLN A 79 -19.80 7.94 -16.83
C GLN A 79 -21.06 8.17 -16.00
N LYS A 80 -21.13 7.52 -14.85
CA LYS A 80 -22.19 7.68 -13.87
C LYS A 80 -21.59 8.02 -12.53
N SER A 81 -22.15 9.04 -11.90
CA SER A 81 -21.67 9.56 -10.63
C SER A 81 -22.86 9.73 -9.70
N ASN A 82 -22.80 9.17 -8.50
CA ASN A 82 -23.76 9.39 -7.45
C ASN A 82 -23.03 9.84 -6.18
N SER A 83 -23.58 10.82 -5.48
CA SER A 83 -23.07 11.23 -4.17
C SER A 83 -24.24 11.53 -3.25
N ASN A 84 -24.13 11.05 -2.02
CA ASN A 84 -24.98 11.39 -0.90
C ASN A 84 -24.09 11.87 0.24
N TYR A 85 -24.41 13.06 0.74
CA TYR A 85 -23.68 13.70 1.84
C TYR A 85 -24.70 14.23 2.84
N ALA A 86 -24.47 13.98 4.12
CA ALA A 86 -25.17 14.59 5.25
C ALA A 86 -24.16 14.79 6.38
N SER A 87 -23.88 16.04 6.75
CA SER A 87 -22.99 16.32 7.88
C SER A 87 -23.38 17.59 8.62
N VAL A 88 -23.31 17.56 9.94
CA VAL A 88 -23.46 18.76 10.79
C VAL A 88 -22.24 19.66 10.59
N TYR A 89 -22.44 20.80 9.95
CA TYR A 89 -21.37 21.79 9.76
C TYR A 89 -21.10 22.60 11.04
N GLN A 90 -22.15 22.89 11.81
CA GLN A 90 -22.07 23.67 13.05
C GLN A 90 -23.11 23.16 14.07
N GLN A 91 -22.66 22.82 15.28
CA GLN A 91 -23.58 22.34 16.33
C GLN A 91 -24.45 23.46 16.90
N SER A 92 -25.73 23.16 17.08
CA SER A 92 -26.66 23.98 17.86
C SER A 92 -26.36 23.86 19.34
N GLY A 93 -26.67 24.92 20.10
CA GLY A 93 -26.41 24.86 21.52
C GLY A 93 -26.57 26.14 22.30
N ILE A 94 -26.56 25.98 23.61
CA ILE A 94 -26.41 27.06 24.58
C ILE A 94 -24.93 27.16 24.93
N LYS A 95 -24.37 28.36 24.87
CA LYS A 95 -22.96 28.64 25.12
C LYS A 95 -22.82 29.69 26.21
N ALA A 96 -22.58 29.25 27.44
CA ALA A 96 -22.32 30.11 28.58
C ALA A 96 -20.81 30.38 28.76
N GLY A 97 -20.49 31.58 29.22
CA GLY A 97 -19.14 31.95 29.63
C GLY A 97 -18.85 31.60 31.09
N GLU A 98 -17.98 32.40 31.71
CA GLU A 98 -17.46 32.17 33.06
C GLU A 98 -18.50 32.30 34.20
N GLU A 99 -19.66 32.87 33.91
CA GLU A 99 -20.77 32.99 34.87
C GLU A 99 -21.76 31.81 34.80
N GLY A 100 -21.56 30.89 33.84
CA GLY A 100 -22.29 29.62 33.77
C GLY A 100 -23.71 29.73 33.23
N PHE A 101 -24.45 28.63 33.36
CA PHE A 101 -25.85 28.56 32.93
C PHE A 101 -26.79 28.17 34.06
N ASP A 102 -28.00 28.71 34.01
CA ASP A 102 -29.13 28.32 34.85
C ASP A 102 -30.33 28.03 33.94
N ILE A 103 -30.65 26.75 33.79
CA ILE A 103 -31.67 26.28 32.85
C ILE A 103 -32.76 25.56 33.65
N THR A 104 -33.99 26.08 33.55
CA THR A 104 -35.19 25.47 34.13
C THR A 104 -36.20 25.20 33.01
N VAL A 105 -36.61 23.93 32.87
CA VAL A 105 -37.56 23.46 31.86
C VAL A 105 -38.63 22.65 32.56
N ALA A 106 -39.90 23.04 32.42
CA ALA A 106 -40.99 22.32 33.07
C ALA A 106 -41.27 20.96 32.40
N GLY A 107 -41.09 20.88 31.07
CA GLY A 107 -41.24 19.68 30.26
C GLY A 107 -39.93 18.95 30.01
N ASN A 108 -39.77 18.42 28.80
CA ASN A 108 -38.58 17.69 28.38
C ASN A 108 -37.48 18.64 27.87
N THR A 109 -36.22 18.35 28.20
CA THR A 109 -35.07 18.90 27.48
C THR A 109 -34.58 17.83 26.50
N ASP A 110 -34.65 18.11 25.19
CA ASP A 110 -34.17 17.21 24.14
C ASP A 110 -32.89 17.75 23.48
N LEU A 111 -31.83 16.94 23.49
CA LEU A 111 -30.55 17.26 22.86
C LEU A 111 -30.25 16.32 21.71
N LYS A 112 -30.19 16.86 20.49
CA LYS A 112 -29.90 16.09 19.28
C LYS A 112 -28.68 16.61 18.53
N GLY A 113 -27.56 15.88 18.69
CA GLY A 113 -26.22 16.32 18.30
C GLY A 113 -25.87 17.72 18.81
N ALA A 114 -26.37 18.11 19.98
CA ALA A 114 -26.42 19.49 20.46
C ALA A 114 -25.67 19.69 21.78
N LEU A 115 -25.26 20.94 22.04
CA LEU A 115 -24.43 21.28 23.19
C LEU A 115 -25.12 22.22 24.17
N ILE A 116 -24.92 21.97 25.46
CA ILE A 116 -25.03 23.00 26.50
C ILE A 116 -23.64 23.14 27.10
N GLU A 117 -22.88 24.12 26.59
CA GLU A 117 -21.49 24.32 26.98
C GLU A 117 -21.31 25.51 27.91
N SER A 118 -20.33 25.42 28.80
CA SER A 118 -19.96 26.47 29.75
C SER A 118 -18.46 26.50 29.96
N THR A 119 -17.87 27.69 30.04
CA THR A 119 -16.47 27.85 30.52
C THR A 119 -16.38 28.03 32.03
N ALA A 120 -17.51 28.07 32.74
CA ALA A 120 -17.56 28.17 34.19
C ALA A 120 -17.32 26.82 34.88
N ASN A 121 -16.90 26.86 36.15
CA ASN A 121 -16.85 25.69 37.01
C ASN A 121 -18.25 25.08 37.21
N ALA A 122 -18.30 23.78 37.49
CA ALA A 122 -19.54 23.00 37.55
C ALA A 122 -20.57 23.50 38.57
N ASP A 123 -20.13 24.19 39.63
CA ASP A 123 -20.96 24.78 40.68
C ASP A 123 -21.79 25.97 40.19
N ARG A 124 -21.43 26.56 39.05
CA ARG A 124 -22.14 27.66 38.39
C ARG A 124 -23.06 27.22 37.26
N ASN A 125 -23.17 25.91 37.04
CA ASN A 125 -23.95 25.34 35.97
C ASN A 125 -25.09 24.50 36.58
N GLN A 126 -26.34 24.87 36.30
CA GLN A 126 -27.53 24.17 36.77
C GLN A 126 -28.49 23.87 35.62
N LEU A 127 -29.00 22.64 35.57
CA LEU A 127 -30.09 22.22 34.69
C LEU A 127 -31.16 21.50 35.52
N THR A 128 -32.35 22.09 35.60
CA THR A 128 -33.55 21.45 36.17
C THR A 128 -34.54 21.22 35.04
N THR A 129 -34.96 19.98 34.81
CA THR A 129 -35.87 19.62 33.71
C THR A 129 -36.90 18.58 34.15
N GLY A 130 -38.08 18.56 33.54
CA GLY A 130 -39.09 17.50 33.71
C GLY A 130 -38.50 16.14 33.38
N THR A 131 -38.11 15.97 32.12
CA THR A 131 -37.36 14.81 31.60
C THR A 131 -36.18 15.28 30.75
N LEU A 132 -35.25 14.38 30.44
CA LEU A 132 -34.06 14.62 29.60
C LEU A 132 -33.92 13.50 28.57
N THR A 133 -33.92 13.86 27.28
CA THR A 133 -33.64 12.96 26.17
C THR A 133 -32.41 13.42 25.40
N VAL A 134 -31.58 12.46 24.98
CA VAL A 134 -30.29 12.73 24.35
C VAL A 134 -30.11 11.76 23.20
N SER A 135 -29.82 12.30 22.02
CA SER A 135 -29.48 11.52 20.84
C SER A 135 -28.33 12.18 20.08
N ASN A 136 -27.53 11.36 19.42
CA ASN A 136 -26.46 11.83 18.54
C ASN A 136 -26.97 11.90 17.10
N ILE A 137 -26.25 12.61 16.24
CA ILE A 137 -26.52 12.66 14.80
C ILE A 137 -25.44 11.90 14.05
N GLU A 138 -25.83 10.87 13.32
CA GLU A 138 -24.93 10.16 12.41
C GLU A 138 -24.77 10.94 11.11
N ASN A 139 -23.54 11.34 10.84
CA ASN A 139 -23.12 11.94 9.58
C ASN A 139 -22.61 10.86 8.64
N TYR A 140 -22.92 11.01 7.36
CA TYR A 140 -22.47 10.08 6.33
C TYR A 140 -22.10 10.82 5.06
N MET A 141 -21.09 10.30 4.39
CA MET A 141 -20.70 10.67 3.05
C MET A 141 -20.45 9.37 2.28
N ASP A 142 -21.19 9.19 1.19
CA ASP A 142 -21.03 8.07 0.26
C ASP A 142 -21.00 8.66 -1.15
N ALA A 143 -19.89 8.48 -1.84
CA ALA A 143 -19.72 8.88 -3.22
C ALA A 143 -19.19 7.73 -4.04
N LYS A 144 -19.82 7.50 -5.19
CA LYS A 144 -19.44 6.47 -6.14
C LYS A 144 -19.43 7.05 -7.54
N ALA A 145 -18.31 6.87 -8.23
CA ALA A 145 -18.17 7.14 -9.64
C ALA A 145 -17.89 5.82 -10.36
N SER A 146 -18.54 5.63 -11.49
CA SER A 146 -18.33 4.47 -12.35
C SER A 146 -18.23 4.94 -13.79
N THR A 147 -17.30 4.34 -14.52
CA THR A 147 -17.13 4.56 -15.94
C THR A 147 -17.18 3.22 -16.66
N ARG A 148 -17.80 3.21 -17.84
CA ARG A 148 -17.84 2.04 -18.72
C ARG A 148 -17.53 2.50 -20.13
N GLY A 149 -16.47 1.97 -20.71
CA GLY A 149 -16.10 2.19 -22.09
C GLY A 149 -16.52 1.03 -22.98
N MET A 150 -16.70 1.32 -24.26
CA MET A 150 -16.74 0.35 -25.33
C MET A 150 -15.78 0.82 -26.41
N THR A 151 -14.84 -0.03 -26.79
CA THR A 151 -13.87 0.23 -27.85
C THR A 151 -14.09 -0.77 -28.98
N LEU A 152 -14.22 -0.26 -30.20
CA LEU A 152 -14.37 -1.01 -31.44
C LEU A 152 -13.17 -0.67 -32.33
N SER A 153 -12.30 -1.64 -32.60
CA SER A 153 -11.14 -1.46 -33.50
C SER A 153 -11.37 -2.13 -34.86
N SER A 154 -10.67 -1.64 -35.90
CA SER A 154 -10.65 -2.25 -37.24
C SER A 154 -10.21 -3.72 -37.22
N ASP A 155 -9.34 -4.11 -36.28
CA ASP A 155 -8.87 -5.49 -36.13
C ASP A 155 -9.97 -6.46 -35.69
N MET A 156 -10.97 -5.98 -34.93
CA MET A 156 -12.14 -6.79 -34.54
C MET A 156 -13.01 -7.21 -35.74
N MET A 157 -12.86 -6.54 -36.89
CA MET A 157 -13.62 -6.81 -38.13
C MET A 157 -12.90 -7.77 -39.09
N THR A 158 -11.62 -8.10 -38.86
CA THR A 158 -10.79 -8.86 -39.82
C THR A 158 -10.70 -10.36 -39.50
N SER A 159 -11.04 -10.82 -38.28
CA SER A 159 -11.11 -12.25 -37.97
C SER A 159 -12.00 -12.61 -36.77
N LYS A 160 -12.51 -13.85 -36.72
CA LYS A 160 -13.31 -14.39 -35.59
C LYS A 160 -12.53 -14.39 -34.26
N TYR A 161 -11.21 -14.57 -34.31
CA TYR A 161 -10.33 -14.53 -33.15
C TYR A 161 -10.16 -13.11 -32.60
N ALA A 162 -10.03 -12.11 -33.48
CA ALA A 162 -9.95 -10.70 -33.09
C ALA A 162 -11.29 -10.17 -32.54
N ALA A 163 -12.42 -10.66 -33.05
CA ALA A 163 -13.73 -10.37 -32.49
C ALA A 163 -13.88 -10.89 -31.04
N THR A 164 -13.40 -12.10 -30.75
CA THR A 164 -13.41 -12.65 -29.38
C THR A 164 -12.52 -11.85 -28.43
N LYS A 165 -11.31 -11.45 -28.86
CA LYS A 165 -10.43 -10.56 -28.06
C LYS A 165 -11.08 -9.21 -27.77
N GLY A 166 -11.73 -8.60 -28.77
CA GLY A 166 -12.40 -7.33 -28.59
C GLY A 166 -13.64 -7.40 -27.67
N LEU A 167 -14.30 -8.55 -27.56
CA LEU A 167 -15.37 -8.76 -26.57
C LEU A 167 -14.80 -8.84 -25.14
N VAL A 168 -13.68 -9.52 -24.96
CA VAL A 168 -13.00 -9.64 -23.65
C VAL A 168 -12.43 -8.29 -23.18
N SER A 169 -11.91 -7.46 -24.08
CA SER A 169 -11.47 -6.09 -23.76
C SER A 169 -12.66 -5.21 -23.34
N ASN A 170 -13.80 -5.28 -24.04
CA ASN A 170 -14.99 -4.50 -23.72
C ASN A 170 -15.65 -4.89 -22.38
N LEU A 171 -15.55 -6.17 -22.00
CA LEU A 171 -16.04 -6.63 -20.69
C LEU A 171 -15.21 -6.08 -19.52
N GLN A 172 -13.91 -5.84 -19.75
CA GLN A 172 -12.98 -5.31 -18.75
C GLN A 172 -12.88 -3.77 -18.77
N ASN A 173 -13.55 -3.11 -19.72
CA ASN A 173 -13.56 -1.67 -19.91
C ASN A 173 -14.54 -0.98 -18.93
N TYR A 174 -14.35 -1.23 -17.64
CA TYR A 174 -15.08 -0.61 -16.55
C TYR A 174 -14.10 -0.13 -15.49
N GLY A 175 -14.41 0.97 -14.82
CA GLY A 175 -13.69 1.46 -13.64
C GLY A 175 -14.70 1.92 -12.59
N GLU A 176 -14.39 1.69 -11.33
CA GLU A 176 -15.25 2.02 -10.21
C GLU A 176 -14.44 2.58 -9.04
N ALA A 177 -14.72 3.82 -8.66
CA ALA A 177 -14.16 4.42 -7.47
C ALA A 177 -15.28 4.73 -6.49
N ASP A 178 -15.09 4.36 -5.23
CA ASP A 178 -15.95 4.75 -4.13
C ASP A 178 -15.14 5.37 -2.98
N VAL A 179 -15.77 6.30 -2.28
CA VAL A 179 -15.29 6.86 -1.03
C VAL A 179 -16.45 6.93 -0.07
N LYS A 180 -16.21 6.47 1.16
CA LYS A 180 -17.15 6.53 2.27
C LYS A 180 -16.48 7.13 3.47
N ASP A 181 -17.18 8.02 4.17
CA ASP A 181 -16.77 8.53 5.47
C ASP A 181 -18.01 8.70 6.37
N SER A 182 -17.84 8.50 7.66
CA SER A 182 -18.90 8.70 8.65
C SER A 182 -18.35 9.31 9.92
N SER A 183 -19.17 10.10 10.60
CA SER A 183 -18.84 10.66 11.91
C SER A 183 -20.11 10.78 12.72
N THR A 184 -19.97 10.90 14.02
CA THR A 184 -21.10 11.08 14.92
C THR A 184 -20.98 12.46 15.56
N THR A 185 -22.04 13.26 15.47
CA THR A 185 -22.17 14.51 16.19
C THR A 185 -22.78 14.19 17.56
N LEU A 186 -21.99 14.33 18.61
CA LEU A 186 -22.40 13.98 19.96
C LEU A 186 -23.23 15.10 20.59
N SER A 187 -24.25 14.73 21.35
CA SER A 187 -24.89 15.64 22.30
C SER A 187 -24.13 15.63 23.62
N ALA A 188 -23.92 16.80 24.22
CA ALA A 188 -23.17 16.92 25.48
C ALA A 188 -23.60 18.13 26.32
N VAL A 189 -23.42 18.02 27.63
CA VAL A 189 -23.66 19.10 28.60
C VAL A 189 -22.44 19.24 29.50
N SER A 190 -21.84 20.42 29.57
CA SER A 190 -20.70 20.68 30.45
C SER A 190 -20.98 20.25 31.90
N PRO A 191 -19.96 19.97 32.71
CA PRO A 191 -20.12 19.64 34.13
C PRO A 191 -21.03 20.65 34.84
N ALA A 192 -22.04 20.15 35.54
CA ALA A 192 -23.22 20.90 36.03
C ALA A 192 -24.05 20.03 36.98
N SER A 193 -24.76 20.68 37.90
CA SER A 193 -25.80 20.04 38.71
C SER A 193 -27.05 19.84 37.87
N ILE A 194 -27.43 18.59 37.63
CA ILE A 194 -28.62 18.23 36.82
C ILE A 194 -29.68 17.60 37.72
N THR A 195 -30.92 18.06 37.61
CA THR A 195 -32.07 17.51 38.35
C THR A 195 -33.20 17.20 37.36
N ILE A 196 -33.61 15.93 37.32
CA ILE A 196 -34.75 15.44 36.55
C ILE A 196 -35.91 15.28 37.53
N ILE A 197 -37.01 16.01 37.34
CA ILE A 197 -38.08 16.11 38.34
C ILE A 197 -39.27 15.16 38.10
N ASP A 198 -39.43 14.61 36.89
CA ASP A 198 -40.45 13.62 36.55
C ASP A 198 -39.84 12.26 36.22
N GLU A 199 -39.46 11.54 37.27
CA GLU A 199 -38.81 10.24 37.16
C GLU A 199 -39.71 9.16 36.54
N ALA A 200 -41.02 9.23 36.77
CA ALA A 200 -41.97 8.27 36.21
C ALA A 200 -42.06 8.41 34.68
N THR A 201 -42.15 9.64 34.18
CA THR A 201 -42.14 9.91 32.74
C THR A 201 -40.76 9.66 32.12
N GLN A 202 -39.66 9.96 32.83
CA GLN A 202 -38.29 9.67 32.37
C GLN A 202 -38.09 8.18 32.06
N ILE A 203 -38.49 7.30 33.00
CA ILE A 203 -38.40 5.85 32.81
C ILE A 203 -39.29 5.42 31.64
N ALA A 204 -40.52 5.95 31.55
CA ALA A 204 -41.43 5.61 30.46
C ALA A 204 -40.92 6.04 29.06
N LEU A 205 -40.13 7.11 28.97
CA LEU A 205 -39.58 7.63 27.71
C LEU A 205 -38.26 6.98 27.29
N THR A 206 -37.42 6.61 28.25
CA THR A 206 -36.00 6.26 28.00
C THR A 206 -35.57 4.90 28.53
N ASP A 207 -36.45 4.21 29.26
CA ASP A 207 -36.15 3.00 30.03
C ASP A 207 -35.02 3.18 31.07
N LYS A 208 -34.74 4.44 31.45
CA LYS A 208 -33.72 4.81 32.44
C LYS A 208 -34.30 5.71 33.50
N ASN A 209 -33.82 5.58 34.74
CA ASN A 209 -34.16 6.53 35.80
C ASN A 209 -33.30 7.81 35.69
N ALA A 210 -33.51 8.76 36.61
CA ALA A 210 -32.81 10.05 36.58
C ALA A 210 -31.28 9.89 36.74
N GLU A 211 -30.83 9.04 37.66
CA GLU A 211 -29.41 8.80 37.93
C GLU A 211 -28.71 8.16 36.73
N GLU A 212 -29.33 7.14 36.13
CA GLU A 212 -28.82 6.46 34.93
C GLU A 212 -28.77 7.37 33.70
N THR A 213 -29.76 8.26 33.56
CA THR A 213 -29.80 9.24 32.46
C THR A 213 -28.67 10.25 32.60
N ILE A 214 -28.45 10.78 33.81
CA ILE A 214 -27.37 11.75 34.10
C ILE A 214 -26.00 11.09 33.98
N ALA A 215 -25.85 9.84 34.42
CA ALA A 215 -24.60 9.09 34.32
C ALA A 215 -24.22 8.77 32.86
N ALA A 216 -25.20 8.54 31.98
CA ALA A 216 -24.99 8.27 30.56
C ALA A 216 -24.78 9.54 29.71
N LEU A 217 -25.00 10.73 30.28
CA LEU A 217 -24.86 11.99 29.58
C LEU A 217 -23.39 12.30 29.31
N ASN A 218 -23.03 12.60 28.06
CA ASN A 218 -21.69 13.06 27.75
C ASN A 218 -21.44 14.42 28.43
N ARG A 219 -20.39 14.48 29.27
CA ARG A 219 -20.01 15.70 30.00
C ARG A 219 -18.86 16.46 29.36
N ASP A 220 -18.27 15.90 28.32
CA ASP A 220 -17.23 16.54 27.53
C ASP A 220 -17.86 17.21 26.31
N THR A 221 -17.73 18.54 26.25
CA THR A 221 -18.22 19.37 25.15
C THR A 221 -17.13 19.70 24.14
N SER A 222 -15.92 19.15 24.29
CA SER A 222 -14.83 19.29 23.33
C SER A 222 -14.89 18.21 22.24
N ASP A 223 -14.48 18.57 21.02
CA ASP A 223 -14.38 17.67 19.87
C ASP A 223 -15.63 16.81 19.58
N THR A 224 -16.81 17.30 19.94
CA THR A 224 -18.11 16.59 19.80
C THR A 224 -18.65 16.54 18.37
N ASN A 225 -17.96 17.12 17.39
CA ASN A 225 -18.35 17.09 15.98
C ASN A 225 -17.13 17.07 15.05
N ARG A 226 -17.17 16.17 14.06
CA ARG A 226 -16.27 16.17 12.90
C ARG A 226 -17.07 16.38 11.63
N VAL A 227 -16.91 17.54 11.01
CA VAL A 227 -17.52 17.85 9.71
C VAL A 227 -16.91 16.94 8.65
N LEU A 228 -17.74 16.25 7.88
CA LEU A 228 -17.27 15.41 6.79
C LEU A 228 -16.86 16.27 5.59
N ALA A 229 -15.81 15.86 4.88
CA ALA A 229 -15.45 16.51 3.63
C ALA A 229 -16.51 16.19 2.56
N ARG A 230 -16.88 17.19 1.75
CA ARG A 230 -17.70 16.93 0.56
C ARG A 230 -16.87 16.14 -0.45
N PRO A 231 -17.46 15.13 -1.10
CA PRO A 231 -16.72 14.33 -2.07
C PRO A 231 -16.38 15.17 -3.30
N ASP A 232 -15.12 15.11 -3.71
CA ASP A 232 -14.65 15.68 -4.96
C ASP A 232 -15.03 14.71 -6.10
N MET A 233 -16.15 15.01 -6.75
CA MET A 233 -16.68 14.16 -7.81
C MET A 233 -15.83 14.19 -9.07
N GLU A 234 -15.04 15.24 -9.29
CA GLU A 234 -14.11 15.32 -10.43
C GLU A 234 -12.92 14.39 -10.16
N ALA A 235 -12.30 14.47 -8.99
CA ALA A 235 -11.22 13.57 -8.59
C ALA A 235 -11.68 12.10 -8.54
N LEU A 236 -12.90 11.80 -8.06
CA LEU A 236 -13.46 10.44 -8.07
C LEU A 236 -13.67 9.93 -9.50
N GLN A 237 -14.10 10.80 -10.42
CA GLN A 237 -14.27 10.46 -11.83
C GLN A 237 -12.92 10.23 -12.51
N GLU A 238 -11.92 11.06 -12.23
CA GLU A 238 -10.54 10.85 -12.69
C GLU A 238 -9.98 9.52 -12.20
N LYS A 239 -10.18 9.18 -10.93
CA LYS A 239 -9.77 7.88 -10.38
C LYS A 239 -10.49 6.70 -11.03
N ALA A 240 -11.79 6.81 -11.28
CA ALA A 240 -12.55 5.78 -12.00
C ALA A 240 -12.08 5.65 -13.47
N GLN A 241 -11.76 6.77 -14.13
CA GLN A 241 -11.17 6.79 -15.48
C GLN A 241 -9.76 6.19 -15.49
N GLN A 242 -8.95 6.45 -14.46
CA GLN A 242 -7.63 5.87 -14.30
C GLN A 242 -7.73 4.36 -14.08
N GLU A 243 -8.61 3.86 -13.20
CA GLU A 243 -8.79 2.41 -13.03
C GLU A 243 -9.30 1.74 -14.32
N GLN A 244 -10.19 2.42 -15.06
CA GLN A 244 -10.60 1.97 -16.39
C GLN A 244 -9.42 1.95 -17.36
N ALA A 245 -8.56 2.96 -17.36
CA ALA A 245 -7.37 3.05 -18.19
C ALA A 245 -6.32 2.01 -17.79
N ASP A 246 -6.16 1.72 -16.51
CA ASP A 246 -5.25 0.71 -15.95
C ASP A 246 -5.77 -0.71 -16.23
N ARG A 247 -7.08 -0.94 -16.20
CA ARG A 247 -7.71 -2.21 -16.64
C ARG A 247 -7.71 -2.37 -18.15
N LEU A 248 -7.87 -1.28 -18.89
CA LEU A 248 -7.63 -1.28 -20.33
C LEU A 248 -6.16 -1.58 -20.62
N LEU A 249 -5.22 -0.99 -19.86
CA LEU A 249 -3.81 -1.30 -19.93
C LEU A 249 -3.61 -2.78 -19.62
N LEU A 250 -4.12 -3.32 -18.50
CA LEU A 250 -4.07 -4.74 -18.13
C LEU A 250 -4.69 -5.69 -19.17
N SER A 251 -5.85 -5.34 -19.75
CA SER A 251 -6.51 -6.16 -20.78
C SER A 251 -5.82 -6.07 -22.13
N SER A 252 -5.25 -4.91 -22.45
CA SER A 252 -4.35 -4.74 -23.56
C SER A 252 -3.07 -5.54 -23.30
N THR A 253 -2.55 -5.58 -22.06
CA THR A 253 -1.39 -6.37 -21.59
C THR A 253 -1.61 -7.88 -21.71
N ILE A 254 -2.84 -8.36 -21.58
CA ILE A 254 -3.19 -9.77 -21.83
C ILE A 254 -3.26 -10.10 -23.34
N SER A 255 -3.32 -9.11 -24.26
CA SER A 255 -3.40 -9.40 -25.69
C SER A 255 -2.37 -8.74 -26.60
N THR A 256 -1.49 -7.85 -26.09
CA THR A 256 -0.62 -7.01 -26.95
C THR A 256 0.66 -6.45 -26.30
N PHE A 257 1.17 -6.94 -25.15
CA PHE A 257 2.26 -6.23 -24.43
C PHE A 257 3.50 -7.10 -24.27
N THR A 258 4.27 -7.05 -25.36
CA THR A 258 5.60 -7.61 -25.57
C THR A 258 5.65 -9.13 -25.40
N ASP A 259 5.66 -9.84 -26.53
CA ASP A 259 6.00 -11.27 -26.55
C ASP A 259 7.26 -11.52 -25.71
N GLU A 260 8.23 -10.60 -25.70
CA GLU A 260 9.53 -10.79 -25.05
C GLU A 260 9.48 -10.80 -23.51
N ALA A 261 8.87 -9.81 -22.84
CA ALA A 261 8.85 -9.80 -21.36
C ALA A 261 8.05 -10.99 -20.79
N PHE A 262 6.88 -11.26 -21.38
CA PHE A 262 6.06 -12.42 -21.01
C PHE A 262 6.78 -13.73 -21.32
N LYS A 263 7.44 -13.84 -22.48
CA LYS A 263 8.23 -15.03 -22.85
C LYS A 263 9.36 -15.27 -21.86
N LYS A 264 10.12 -14.24 -21.46
CA LYS A 264 11.23 -14.38 -20.51
C LYS A 264 10.75 -14.73 -19.09
N MET A 265 9.63 -14.19 -18.65
CA MET A 265 9.07 -14.48 -17.32
C MET A 265 8.45 -15.89 -17.20
N PHE A 266 7.68 -16.32 -18.20
CA PHE A 266 6.78 -17.49 -18.04
C PHE A 266 6.96 -18.59 -19.09
N LEU A 267 7.55 -18.30 -20.26
CA LEU A 267 7.67 -19.31 -21.34
C LEU A 267 9.08 -19.88 -21.49
N VAL A 268 10.11 -19.05 -21.28
CA VAL A 268 11.51 -19.48 -21.30
C VAL A 268 11.83 -20.07 -19.94
N LYS A 269 12.22 -21.33 -19.94
CA LYS A 269 12.66 -22.02 -18.73
C LYS A 269 13.89 -21.30 -18.16
N ALA A 270 13.90 -21.06 -16.86
CA ALA A 270 15.10 -20.58 -16.19
C ALA A 270 16.11 -21.73 -16.11
N GLU A 271 17.27 -21.54 -16.72
CA GLU A 271 18.33 -22.54 -16.71
C GLU A 271 19.18 -22.38 -15.44
N ILE A 272 19.68 -23.51 -14.94
CA ILE A 272 20.62 -23.55 -13.83
C ILE A 272 21.97 -23.95 -14.41
N PHE A 273 23.00 -23.15 -14.18
CA PHE A 273 24.35 -23.41 -14.65
C PHE A 273 25.29 -23.66 -13.48
N GLU A 274 26.14 -24.68 -13.55
CA GLU A 274 27.37 -24.72 -12.76
C GLU A 274 28.42 -23.83 -13.42
N VAL A 275 28.95 -22.84 -12.68
CA VAL A 275 30.00 -21.95 -13.21
C VAL A 275 31.37 -22.54 -12.88
N ALA A 276 32.19 -22.78 -13.91
CA ALA A 276 33.51 -23.38 -13.75
C ALA A 276 34.45 -22.41 -13.01
N ARG A 277 35.15 -22.93 -11.99
CA ARG A 277 36.12 -22.18 -11.17
C ARG A 277 37.50 -22.84 -11.20
N ASP A 278 38.55 -22.03 -11.15
CA ASP A 278 39.93 -22.49 -11.04
C ASP A 278 40.32 -22.79 -9.58
N ASP A 279 41.57 -23.24 -9.37
CA ASP A 279 42.11 -23.58 -8.05
C ASP A 279 42.24 -22.37 -7.10
N GLU A 280 42.06 -21.13 -7.61
CA GLU A 280 41.99 -19.90 -6.81
C GLU A 280 40.54 -19.46 -6.56
N GLY A 281 39.55 -20.20 -7.09
CA GLY A 281 38.13 -19.92 -6.97
C GLY A 281 37.62 -18.84 -7.91
N LYS A 282 38.38 -18.47 -8.95
CA LYS A 282 37.99 -17.49 -9.98
C LYS A 282 37.31 -18.17 -11.16
N VAL A 283 36.51 -17.42 -11.91
CA VAL A 283 35.81 -17.91 -13.10
C VAL A 283 36.81 -18.37 -14.16
N VAL A 284 36.64 -19.61 -14.64
CA VAL A 284 37.38 -20.11 -15.79
C VAL A 284 36.76 -19.55 -17.06
N HIS A 285 37.60 -19.03 -17.95
CA HIS A 285 37.16 -18.50 -19.24
C HIS A 285 37.65 -19.37 -20.39
N ASP A 286 36.87 -19.44 -21.46
CA ASP A 286 37.27 -20.06 -22.71
C ASP A 286 38.31 -19.22 -23.48
N SER A 287 38.72 -19.69 -24.66
CA SER A 287 39.69 -18.98 -25.50
C SER A 287 39.20 -17.61 -26.00
N ASP A 288 37.89 -17.39 -26.02
CA ASP A 288 37.26 -16.15 -26.47
C ASP A 288 36.99 -15.18 -25.29
N GLY A 289 37.33 -15.60 -24.06
CA GLY A 289 37.17 -14.79 -22.86
C GLY A 289 35.76 -14.86 -22.26
N ASN A 290 34.93 -15.83 -22.65
CA ASN A 290 33.62 -16.05 -22.03
C ASN A 290 33.71 -17.02 -20.84
N PRO A 291 32.93 -16.84 -19.77
CA PRO A 291 32.84 -17.79 -18.68
C PRO A 291 32.43 -19.19 -19.15
N ILE A 292 33.11 -20.23 -18.66
CA ILE A 292 32.72 -21.61 -18.90
C ILE A 292 31.61 -22.00 -17.91
N MET A 293 30.48 -22.44 -18.45
CA MET A 293 29.30 -22.85 -17.69
C MET A 293 28.76 -24.19 -18.18
N TYR A 294 28.16 -24.96 -17.26
CA TYR A 294 27.53 -26.23 -17.56
C TYR A 294 26.04 -26.17 -17.18
N ALA A 295 25.16 -26.15 -18.17
CA ALA A 295 23.72 -26.20 -17.96
C ALA A 295 23.30 -27.54 -17.37
N LEU A 296 22.52 -27.52 -16.29
CA LEU A 296 22.09 -28.71 -15.58
C LEU A 296 20.75 -29.22 -16.09
N ASP A 297 20.67 -30.54 -16.28
CA ASP A 297 19.40 -31.22 -16.53
C ASP A 297 18.60 -31.45 -15.24
N GLU A 298 17.34 -31.89 -15.37
CA GLU A 298 16.45 -32.11 -14.23
C GLU A 298 16.95 -33.18 -13.25
N THR A 299 17.75 -34.15 -13.70
CA THR A 299 18.32 -35.19 -12.83
C THR A 299 19.54 -34.67 -12.07
N GLU A 300 20.36 -33.85 -12.72
CA GLU A 300 21.53 -33.20 -12.14
C GLU A 300 21.13 -32.19 -11.07
N LYS A 301 20.04 -31.43 -11.28
CA LYS A 301 19.44 -30.53 -10.27
C LYS A 301 19.08 -31.23 -8.96
N LEU A 302 18.78 -32.53 -8.98
CA LEU A 302 18.46 -33.32 -7.78
C LEU A 302 19.71 -33.89 -7.07
N LYS A 303 20.91 -33.63 -7.60
CA LYS A 303 22.18 -34.19 -7.10
C LYS A 303 23.28 -33.13 -7.00
N LEU A 304 22.93 -31.93 -6.55
CA LEU A 304 23.88 -30.81 -6.41
C LEU A 304 24.81 -30.96 -5.20
N LYS A 305 24.40 -31.73 -4.19
CA LYS A 305 25.25 -32.00 -3.02
C LYS A 305 26.47 -32.83 -3.43
N GLU A 306 27.65 -32.30 -3.12
CA GLU A 306 28.89 -33.05 -3.20
C GLU A 306 29.06 -34.02 -2.01
N ASN A 307 29.81 -35.10 -2.22
CA ASN A 307 30.10 -36.13 -1.21
C ASN A 307 31.11 -35.66 -0.14
N GLY A 308 30.82 -34.58 0.60
CA GLY A 308 31.63 -34.07 1.70
C GLY A 308 30.79 -33.55 2.86
N GLU A 309 31.21 -33.80 4.10
CA GLU A 309 30.53 -33.29 5.29
C GLU A 309 30.54 -31.75 5.30
N ASN A 310 29.37 -31.11 5.44
CA ASN A 310 29.15 -29.67 5.65
C ASN A 310 29.28 -28.71 4.46
N LYS A 311 29.42 -29.17 3.21
CA LYS A 311 29.44 -28.26 2.04
C LYS A 311 28.03 -27.75 1.72
N LYS A 312 27.87 -26.44 1.52
CA LYS A 312 26.60 -25.82 1.11
C LYS A 312 26.52 -25.65 -0.41
N ILE A 313 25.29 -25.65 -0.92
CA ILE A 313 25.02 -25.38 -2.34
C ILE A 313 24.92 -23.86 -2.51
N ASN A 314 25.84 -23.24 -3.25
CA ASN A 314 25.85 -21.80 -3.50
C ASN A 314 25.07 -21.47 -4.78
N VAL A 315 23.94 -20.78 -4.65
CA VAL A 315 23.04 -20.43 -5.75
C VAL A 315 22.94 -18.92 -5.86
N PHE A 316 23.18 -18.39 -7.05
CA PHE A 316 23.09 -16.97 -7.37
C PHE A 316 21.94 -16.66 -8.32
N THR A 317 21.27 -15.52 -8.12
CA THR A 317 20.26 -14.97 -9.04
C THR A 317 20.69 -13.58 -9.56
N ASN A 318 20.65 -13.41 -10.88
CA ASN A 318 21.17 -12.21 -11.57
C ASN A 318 20.19 -11.03 -11.59
N GLY A 319 20.75 -9.84 -11.83
CA GLY A 319 20.03 -8.58 -11.97
C GLY A 319 19.40 -8.35 -13.34
N LEU A 320 18.90 -7.13 -13.56
CA LEU A 320 18.44 -6.65 -14.86
C LEU A 320 19.63 -6.40 -15.80
N PHE A 321 19.44 -6.57 -17.11
CA PHE A 321 20.46 -6.25 -18.12
C PHE A 321 21.77 -7.03 -17.94
N ASN A 322 21.69 -8.24 -17.41
CA ASN A 322 22.83 -9.13 -17.34
C ASN A 322 22.60 -10.23 -18.38
N ASP A 323 23.42 -10.21 -19.42
CA ASP A 323 23.59 -11.38 -20.27
C ASP A 323 24.19 -12.55 -19.46
N GLU A 324 24.24 -13.72 -20.08
CA GLU A 324 24.66 -14.96 -19.43
C GLU A 324 26.11 -14.87 -18.91
N SER A 325 27.02 -14.28 -19.68
CA SER A 325 28.42 -14.10 -19.31
C SER A 325 28.60 -13.16 -18.12
N ALA A 326 27.89 -12.02 -18.11
CA ALA A 326 27.91 -11.09 -16.99
C ALA A 326 27.30 -11.75 -15.73
N ALA A 327 26.18 -12.45 -15.87
CA ALA A 327 25.54 -13.17 -14.77
C ALA A 327 26.45 -14.25 -14.17
N ALA A 328 27.20 -14.99 -14.99
CA ALA A 328 28.17 -15.99 -14.56
C ALA A 328 29.37 -15.38 -13.83
N SER A 329 29.85 -14.25 -14.33
CA SER A 329 30.95 -13.53 -13.69
C SER A 329 30.54 -12.99 -12.32
N TYR A 330 29.35 -12.38 -12.25
CA TYR A 330 28.80 -11.86 -11.01
C TYR A 330 28.45 -12.96 -10.00
N SER A 331 28.04 -14.15 -10.46
CA SER A 331 27.75 -15.25 -9.53
C SER A 331 28.96 -15.63 -8.69
N VAL A 332 30.15 -15.71 -9.28
CA VAL A 332 31.39 -15.99 -8.53
C VAL A 332 31.87 -14.77 -7.75
N GLN A 333 31.85 -13.57 -8.37
CA GLN A 333 32.28 -12.33 -7.73
C GLN A 333 31.51 -12.04 -6.44
N MET A 334 30.18 -12.16 -6.48
CA MET A 334 29.30 -11.68 -5.41
C MET A 334 28.92 -12.76 -4.40
N SER A 335 28.98 -14.04 -4.78
CA SER A 335 28.73 -15.12 -3.83
C SER A 335 29.84 -15.24 -2.78
N GLU A 336 31.09 -14.93 -3.15
CA GLU A 336 32.25 -15.08 -2.26
C GLU A 336 32.35 -16.50 -1.66
N ALA A 337 31.92 -17.49 -2.43
CA ALA A 337 31.87 -18.89 -2.01
C ALA A 337 33.29 -19.45 -1.80
N PRO A 338 33.49 -20.37 -0.82
CA PRO A 338 34.76 -21.05 -0.60
C PRO A 338 35.33 -21.64 -1.88
N VAL A 339 36.66 -21.68 -2.00
CA VAL A 339 37.37 -22.11 -3.22
C VAL A 339 37.03 -23.55 -3.61
N ASP A 340 36.79 -24.42 -2.63
CA ASP A 340 36.47 -25.82 -2.82
C ASP A 340 34.96 -26.11 -2.95
N GLU A 341 34.12 -25.07 -3.01
CA GLU A 341 32.68 -25.19 -3.22
C GLU A 341 32.25 -24.72 -4.62
N LYS A 342 31.23 -25.38 -5.15
CA LYS A 342 30.64 -25.02 -6.44
C LYS A 342 29.70 -23.83 -6.32
N VAL A 343 29.60 -23.07 -7.42
CA VAL A 343 28.67 -21.94 -7.57
C VAL A 343 27.73 -22.24 -8.73
N TYR A 344 26.43 -22.12 -8.45
CA TYR A 344 25.36 -22.32 -9.40
C TYR A 344 24.66 -21.00 -9.70
N LEU A 345 24.37 -20.73 -10.96
CA LEU A 345 23.59 -19.58 -11.43
C LEU A 345 22.20 -20.04 -11.83
N VAL A 346 21.16 -19.55 -11.14
CA VAL A 346 19.78 -19.60 -11.64
C VAL A 346 19.61 -18.38 -12.54
N TYR A 347 19.72 -18.58 -13.84
CA TYR A 347 19.72 -17.50 -14.80
C TYR A 347 18.29 -17.03 -15.10
N PHE A 348 18.01 -15.77 -14.80
CA PHE A 348 16.86 -15.05 -15.31
C PHE A 348 17.27 -14.39 -16.63
N PRO A 349 16.76 -14.87 -17.79
CA PRO A 349 17.22 -14.39 -19.07
C PRO A 349 16.79 -12.94 -19.32
N GLU A 350 17.74 -12.13 -19.81
CA GLU A 350 17.46 -10.73 -20.10
C GLU A 350 16.45 -10.56 -21.23
N ALA A 351 15.67 -9.47 -21.19
CA ALA A 351 14.81 -9.07 -22.29
C ALA A 351 15.59 -8.21 -23.29
N ASN A 352 15.28 -8.35 -24.58
CA ASN A 352 16.03 -7.70 -25.66
C ASN A 352 15.93 -6.15 -25.68
N ASN A 353 15.23 -5.54 -24.74
CA ASN A 353 15.11 -4.08 -24.65
C ASN A 353 14.82 -3.59 -23.22
N PHE A 354 15.21 -2.35 -22.97
CA PHE A 354 15.07 -1.64 -21.69
C PHE A 354 13.64 -1.60 -21.13
N PHE A 355 12.65 -1.37 -21.99
CA PHE A 355 11.25 -1.28 -21.55
C PHE A 355 10.71 -2.63 -21.06
N SER A 356 11.01 -3.72 -21.77
CA SER A 356 10.64 -5.08 -21.35
C SER A 356 11.29 -5.47 -20.03
N GLU A 357 12.55 -5.11 -19.80
CA GLU A 357 13.24 -5.36 -18.53
C GLU A 357 12.60 -4.60 -17.35
N LEU A 358 12.22 -3.33 -17.55
CA LEU A 358 11.48 -2.58 -16.52
C LEU A 358 10.10 -3.18 -16.23
N LEU A 359 9.42 -3.74 -17.24
CA LEU A 359 8.15 -4.42 -17.04
C LEU A 359 8.31 -5.70 -16.21
N ILE A 360 9.36 -6.49 -16.47
CA ILE A 360 9.68 -7.68 -15.67
C ILE A 360 9.92 -7.25 -14.22
N ALA A 361 10.75 -6.23 -13.99
CA ALA A 361 11.00 -5.70 -12.65
C ALA A 361 9.73 -5.22 -11.95
N GLY A 362 8.85 -4.51 -12.67
CA GLY A 362 7.56 -4.06 -12.13
C GLY A 362 6.63 -5.21 -11.74
N TYR A 363 6.59 -6.28 -12.55
CA TYR A 363 5.83 -7.48 -12.22
C TYR A 363 6.38 -8.17 -10.96
N GLN A 364 7.69 -8.44 -10.92
CA GLN A 364 8.32 -9.09 -9.78
C GLN A 364 8.18 -8.28 -8.48
N LYS A 365 8.21 -6.95 -8.55
CA LYS A 365 8.11 -6.09 -7.35
C LYS A 365 6.72 -6.02 -6.75
N SER A 366 5.66 -6.15 -7.56
CA SER A 366 4.32 -5.73 -7.13
C SER A 366 3.21 -6.73 -7.41
N LEU A 367 3.45 -7.76 -8.24
CA LEU A 367 2.41 -8.67 -8.72
C LEU A 367 2.79 -10.15 -8.60
N GLU A 368 4.07 -10.50 -8.71
CA GLU A 368 4.53 -11.88 -8.62
C GLU A 368 4.15 -12.49 -7.27
N SER A 369 3.44 -13.62 -7.31
CA SER A 369 2.93 -14.31 -6.12
C SER A 369 2.45 -15.71 -6.47
N ALA A 370 2.25 -16.56 -5.46
CA ALA A 370 1.64 -17.87 -5.61
C ALA A 370 0.27 -17.85 -6.33
N VAL A 371 -0.47 -16.74 -6.26
CA VAL A 371 -1.82 -16.58 -6.84
C VAL A 371 -1.77 -16.06 -8.28
N LEU A 372 -0.93 -15.06 -8.54
CA LEU A 372 -0.85 -14.39 -9.84
C LEU A 372 0.19 -15.01 -10.79
N GLY A 373 0.96 -15.97 -10.29
CA GLY A 373 1.99 -16.70 -11.02
C GLY A 373 3.39 -16.32 -10.54
N ASN A 374 4.25 -17.32 -10.37
CA ASN A 374 5.68 -17.11 -10.19
C ASN A 374 6.36 -17.16 -11.56
N THR A 375 7.38 -16.33 -11.76
CA THR A 375 8.28 -16.43 -12.91
C THR A 375 9.06 -17.75 -12.84
N ASN A 376 9.55 -18.22 -13.98
CA ASN A 376 10.27 -19.49 -14.05
C ASN A 376 11.53 -19.51 -13.17
N ALA A 377 12.25 -18.38 -13.04
CA ALA A 377 13.41 -18.28 -12.16
C ALA A 377 13.04 -18.37 -10.68
N THR A 378 11.96 -17.69 -10.26
CA THR A 378 11.43 -17.81 -8.89
C THR A 378 10.99 -19.23 -8.60
N GLN A 379 10.39 -19.92 -9.57
CA GLN A 379 9.99 -21.31 -9.42
C GLN A 379 11.21 -22.24 -9.22
N GLU A 380 12.32 -22.02 -9.90
CA GLU A 380 13.56 -22.79 -9.66
C GLU A 380 14.09 -22.55 -8.23
N ILE A 381 14.06 -21.31 -7.71
CA ILE A 381 14.45 -21.03 -6.32
C ILE A 381 13.52 -21.72 -5.32
N ILE A 382 12.21 -21.72 -5.56
CA ILE A 382 11.23 -22.47 -4.74
C ILE A 382 11.59 -23.96 -4.73
N ASN A 383 11.89 -24.53 -5.90
CA ASN A 383 12.22 -25.96 -6.03
C ASN A 383 13.51 -26.31 -5.28
N LEU A 384 14.59 -25.55 -5.49
CA LEU A 384 15.87 -25.76 -4.79
C LEU A 384 15.72 -25.61 -3.28
N SER A 385 14.94 -24.63 -2.83
CA SER A 385 14.62 -24.42 -1.41
C SER A 385 13.94 -25.62 -0.78
N GLN A 386 12.98 -26.24 -1.48
CA GLN A 386 12.31 -27.44 -1.00
C GLN A 386 13.21 -28.66 -0.95
N ILE A 387 14.18 -28.77 -1.88
CA ILE A 387 15.07 -29.93 -1.97
C ILE A 387 16.23 -29.81 -0.98
N TYR A 388 16.83 -28.63 -0.85
CA TYR A 388 18.11 -28.43 -0.17
C TYR A 388 18.07 -27.45 1.00
N GLY A 389 16.95 -26.76 1.25
CA GLY A 389 16.89 -25.68 2.23
C GLY A 389 17.12 -26.13 3.69
N GLN A 390 16.85 -27.40 4.00
CA GLN A 390 17.14 -28.01 5.32
C GLN A 390 18.54 -28.62 5.41
N ASP A 391 19.27 -28.58 4.30
CA ASP A 391 20.35 -29.51 3.99
C ASP A 391 21.66 -28.77 3.67
N GLY A 392 21.65 -27.43 3.65
CA GLY A 392 22.79 -26.57 3.37
C GLY A 392 22.66 -25.85 2.04
N LEU A 393 21.96 -24.71 2.04
CA LEU A 393 21.72 -23.88 0.86
C LEU A 393 22.20 -22.44 1.12
N ASN A 394 22.90 -21.84 0.17
CA ASN A 394 23.29 -20.43 0.21
C ASN A 394 22.65 -19.73 -0.99
N LEU A 395 21.75 -18.79 -0.75
CA LEU A 395 21.09 -18.01 -1.79
C LEU A 395 21.68 -16.60 -1.86
N VAL A 396 22.14 -16.20 -3.04
CA VAL A 396 22.76 -14.88 -3.27
C VAL A 396 22.00 -14.13 -4.34
N GLY A 397 21.43 -12.98 -3.98
CA GLY A 397 20.62 -12.17 -4.89
C GLY A 397 21.24 -10.81 -5.17
N HIS A 398 21.48 -10.50 -6.45
CA HIS A 398 21.91 -9.17 -6.88
C HIS A 398 20.77 -8.39 -7.53
N SER A 399 20.60 -7.11 -7.18
CA SER A 399 19.65 -6.23 -7.85
C SER A 399 18.22 -6.83 -7.88
N ARG A 400 17.63 -7.05 -9.06
CA ARG A 400 16.36 -7.78 -9.25
C ARG A 400 16.43 -9.24 -8.79
N GLY A 401 17.56 -9.92 -8.89
CA GLY A 401 17.73 -11.30 -8.41
C GLY A 401 17.36 -11.47 -6.92
N ALA A 402 17.53 -10.41 -6.12
CA ALA A 402 17.04 -10.39 -4.74
C ALA A 402 15.50 -10.45 -4.66
N MET A 403 14.76 -9.89 -5.63
CA MET A 403 13.30 -10.06 -5.73
C MET A 403 12.93 -11.49 -6.10
N THR A 404 13.66 -12.13 -7.03
CA THR A 404 13.45 -13.55 -7.36
C THR A 404 13.53 -14.44 -6.11
N ILE A 405 14.50 -14.18 -5.23
CA ILE A 405 14.60 -14.89 -3.94
C ILE A 405 13.49 -14.46 -2.99
N GLY A 406 13.23 -13.16 -2.82
CA GLY A 406 12.16 -12.64 -1.95
C GLY A 406 10.78 -13.22 -2.28
N ASN A 407 10.40 -13.22 -3.55
CA ASN A 407 9.12 -13.76 -4.03
C ASN A 407 9.03 -15.29 -3.85
N ALA A 408 10.17 -15.99 -3.91
CA ALA A 408 10.23 -17.41 -3.57
C ALA A 408 9.97 -17.63 -2.07
N LEU A 409 10.56 -16.82 -1.18
CA LEU A 409 10.28 -16.88 0.26
C LEU A 409 8.80 -16.62 0.56
N GLU A 410 8.23 -15.56 -0.03
CA GLU A 410 6.80 -15.23 0.11
C GLU A 410 5.91 -16.39 -0.34
N THR A 411 6.24 -17.02 -1.47
CA THR A 411 5.50 -18.21 -1.92
C THR A 411 5.66 -19.37 -0.94
N LEU A 412 6.87 -19.70 -0.49
CA LEU A 412 7.13 -20.80 0.45
C LEU A 412 6.34 -20.64 1.75
N GLN A 413 6.17 -19.41 2.25
CA GLN A 413 5.36 -19.14 3.44
C GLN A 413 3.88 -19.54 3.25
N THR A 414 3.35 -19.46 2.03
CA THR A 414 1.97 -19.88 1.74
C THR A 414 1.80 -21.40 1.62
N MET A 415 2.88 -22.16 1.52
CA MET A 415 2.84 -23.60 1.25
C MET A 415 2.63 -24.46 2.50
N GLY A 416 2.74 -23.89 3.70
CA GLY A 416 2.56 -24.63 4.96
C GLY A 416 3.62 -25.72 5.21
N LEU A 417 4.82 -25.53 4.68
CA LEU A 417 5.97 -26.43 4.90
C LEU A 417 6.52 -26.25 6.31
N VAL A 418 7.03 -27.33 6.91
CA VAL A 418 7.69 -27.30 8.23
C VAL A 418 9.17 -26.98 8.03
N ASP A 419 9.58 -25.81 8.52
CA ASP A 419 10.96 -25.30 8.54
C ASP A 419 11.76 -25.59 7.24
N PRO A 420 11.21 -25.30 6.04
CA PRO A 420 11.83 -25.68 4.76
C PRO A 420 13.24 -25.12 4.55
N LEU A 421 13.63 -24.08 5.30
CA LEU A 421 14.89 -23.35 5.14
C LEU A 421 15.80 -23.42 6.38
N SER A 422 15.70 -24.49 7.19
CA SER A 422 16.40 -24.61 8.48
C SER A 422 17.95 -24.51 8.39
N ASP A 423 18.56 -24.84 7.25
CA ASP A 423 19.99 -24.67 6.99
C ASP A 423 20.28 -23.81 5.74
N THR A 424 19.47 -22.77 5.53
CA THR A 424 19.64 -21.83 4.41
C THR A 424 20.24 -20.50 4.87
N SER A 425 21.28 -20.03 4.20
CA SER A 425 21.77 -18.65 4.34
C SER A 425 21.35 -17.80 3.13
N ILE A 426 21.14 -16.51 3.35
CA ILE A 426 20.78 -15.57 2.30
C ILE A 426 21.71 -14.35 2.35
N LYS A 427 22.26 -13.98 1.20
CA LYS A 427 23.04 -12.78 0.99
C LYS A 427 22.45 -11.93 -0.12
N PHE A 428 22.31 -10.65 0.12
CA PHE A 428 21.82 -9.68 -0.84
C PHE A 428 22.85 -8.60 -1.12
N VAL A 429 23.07 -8.32 -2.42
CA VAL A 429 24.07 -7.37 -2.91
C VAL A 429 23.39 -6.34 -3.82
N GLY A 430 23.45 -5.06 -3.46
CA GLY A 430 22.68 -3.99 -4.11
C GLY A 430 21.20 -4.33 -4.36
N PRO A 431 20.45 -4.91 -3.38
CA PRO A 431 19.20 -5.61 -3.67
C PRO A 431 18.01 -4.68 -3.91
N ALA A 432 17.17 -5.02 -4.89
CA ALA A 432 15.89 -4.34 -5.12
C ALA A 432 14.76 -4.87 -4.20
N TYR A 433 15.05 -5.86 -3.38
CA TYR A 433 14.18 -6.42 -2.33
C TYR A 433 14.69 -6.01 -0.94
N SER A 434 13.79 -5.94 0.04
CA SER A 434 14.15 -5.57 1.42
C SER A 434 14.86 -6.72 2.12
N ALA A 435 16.12 -6.51 2.52
CA ALA A 435 16.87 -7.48 3.31
C ALA A 435 16.24 -7.71 4.69
N GLN A 436 15.54 -6.71 5.22
CA GLN A 436 14.81 -6.85 6.48
C GLN A 436 13.59 -7.77 6.33
N GLU A 437 12.83 -7.63 5.24
CA GLU A 437 11.69 -8.52 4.94
C GLU A 437 12.18 -9.94 4.69
N ALA A 438 13.25 -10.11 3.91
CA ALA A 438 13.86 -11.41 3.69
C ALA A 438 14.37 -12.06 4.99
N ALA A 439 14.96 -11.28 5.91
CA ALA A 439 15.40 -11.80 7.21
C ALA A 439 14.23 -12.28 8.06
N ASN A 440 13.11 -11.54 8.06
CA ASN A 440 11.90 -11.95 8.77
C ASN A 440 11.30 -13.23 8.15
N SER A 441 11.25 -13.32 6.82
CA SER A 441 10.74 -14.51 6.14
C SER A 441 11.64 -15.73 6.33
N LEU A 442 12.97 -15.54 6.33
CA LEU A 442 13.94 -16.61 6.60
C LEU A 442 13.83 -17.11 8.04
N ASP A 443 13.68 -16.23 9.03
CA ASP A 443 13.45 -16.61 10.43
C ASP A 443 12.21 -17.50 10.56
N GLN A 444 11.10 -17.11 9.94
CA GLN A 444 9.87 -17.91 9.94
C GLN A 444 10.04 -19.25 9.21
N LEU A 445 10.61 -19.24 8.01
CA LEU A 445 10.76 -20.43 7.17
C LEU A 445 11.85 -21.39 7.64
N SER A 446 12.74 -20.96 8.53
CA SER A 446 13.78 -21.79 9.13
C SER A 446 13.40 -22.32 10.51
N GLY A 447 12.24 -21.93 11.06
CA GLY A 447 11.85 -22.26 12.44
C GLY A 447 12.73 -21.56 13.48
N GLY A 448 13.27 -20.38 13.15
CA GLY A 448 14.19 -19.62 14.01
C GLY A 448 15.66 -20.07 13.95
N ASN A 449 16.00 -21.02 13.07
CA ASN A 449 17.39 -21.50 12.93
C ASN A 449 18.28 -20.51 12.17
N GLN A 450 17.70 -19.69 11.28
CA GLN A 450 18.39 -18.73 10.43
C GLN A 450 17.71 -17.38 10.56
N THR A 451 18.35 -16.44 11.25
CA THR A 451 17.70 -15.20 11.70
C THR A 451 18.30 -13.93 11.09
N THR A 452 19.21 -14.08 10.13
CA THR A 452 19.91 -12.93 9.53
C THR A 452 20.04 -13.09 8.02
N VAL A 453 19.93 -11.96 7.30
CA VAL A 453 20.34 -11.84 5.90
C VAL A 453 21.60 -10.99 5.83
N GLU A 454 22.62 -11.47 5.14
CA GLU A 454 23.82 -10.67 4.88
C GLU A 454 23.52 -9.63 3.79
N LEU A 455 23.89 -8.37 4.02
CA LEU A 455 23.66 -7.26 3.09
C LEU A 455 24.98 -6.59 2.72
N GLN A 456 25.20 -6.38 1.42
CA GLN A 456 26.12 -5.37 0.91
C GLN A 456 25.32 -4.35 0.09
N ASN A 457 25.44 -3.07 0.42
CA ASN A 457 24.67 -2.04 -0.27
C ASN A 457 25.40 -0.70 -0.27
N HIS A 458 25.71 -0.18 -1.44
CA HIS A 458 26.45 1.06 -1.59
C HIS A 458 25.55 2.29 -1.35
N ALA A 459 26.06 3.32 -0.67
CA ALA A 459 25.28 4.50 -0.30
C ALA A 459 24.71 5.28 -1.50
N ALA A 460 25.39 5.23 -2.65
CA ALA A 460 24.97 5.87 -3.89
C ALA A 460 24.22 4.93 -4.86
N ASP A 461 23.96 3.68 -4.48
CA ASP A 461 23.16 2.75 -5.29
C ASP A 461 21.66 2.94 -5.03
N PHE A 462 20.94 3.56 -5.99
CA PHE A 462 19.51 3.81 -5.81
C PHE A 462 18.66 2.53 -5.84
N VAL A 463 19.13 1.44 -6.45
CA VAL A 463 18.38 0.17 -6.50
C VAL A 463 18.28 -0.38 -5.09
N GLY A 464 19.42 -0.51 -4.41
CA GLY A 464 19.47 -0.93 -3.02
C GLY A 464 18.82 0.05 -2.05
N ARG A 465 19.09 1.36 -2.21
CA ARG A 465 18.69 2.40 -1.26
C ARG A 465 17.22 2.83 -1.39
N LEU A 466 16.72 2.99 -2.62
CA LEU A 466 15.36 3.50 -2.86
C LEU A 466 14.37 2.39 -3.22
N ILE A 467 14.73 1.47 -4.13
CA ILE A 467 13.81 0.41 -4.58
C ILE A 467 13.70 -0.70 -3.53
N GLY A 468 14.84 -1.14 -3.01
CA GLY A 468 14.90 -2.14 -1.93
C GLY A 468 14.66 -1.55 -0.53
N GLY A 469 14.79 -0.24 -0.36
CA GLY A 469 14.63 0.42 0.95
C GLY A 469 15.71 0.06 1.98
N ASN A 470 16.87 -0.43 1.53
CA ASN A 470 17.90 -1.00 2.40
C ASN A 470 18.87 0.05 2.94
N GLN A 471 19.45 -0.21 4.11
CA GLN A 471 20.53 0.61 4.65
C GLN A 471 21.79 0.50 3.78
N ALA A 472 22.62 1.55 3.76
CA ALA A 472 23.94 1.48 3.16
C ALA A 472 24.91 0.77 4.11
N THR A 473 25.89 0.05 3.57
CA THR A 473 26.94 -0.63 4.35
C THR A 473 28.33 -0.03 4.09
N TYR A 474 28.50 0.65 2.96
CA TYR A 474 29.68 1.44 2.56
C TYR A 474 29.25 2.52 1.57
N GLY A 475 30.14 3.41 1.11
CA GLY A 475 29.69 4.56 0.32
C GLY A 475 30.74 5.49 -0.26
N GLU A 476 31.93 5.00 -0.58
CA GLU A 476 32.96 5.84 -1.20
C GLU A 476 32.60 6.14 -2.66
N VAL A 477 32.79 7.37 -3.11
CA VAL A 477 32.58 7.77 -4.51
C VAL A 477 33.75 8.62 -4.98
N PRO A 478 34.06 8.63 -6.30
CA PRO A 478 35.15 9.43 -6.82
C PRO A 478 35.04 10.92 -6.50
N GLU A 479 36.17 11.58 -6.29
CA GLU A 479 36.22 13.01 -6.00
C GLU A 479 35.53 13.83 -7.13
N GLY A 480 34.64 14.74 -6.75
CA GLY A 480 33.83 15.52 -7.68
C GLY A 480 32.64 14.77 -8.30
N SER A 481 32.34 13.55 -7.83
CA SER A 481 31.10 12.86 -8.19
C SER A 481 29.90 13.28 -7.33
N SER A 482 28.69 12.96 -7.80
CA SER A 482 27.42 13.24 -7.13
C SER A 482 26.49 12.04 -7.22
N LEU A 483 25.48 11.97 -6.34
CA LEU A 483 24.49 10.89 -6.34
C LEU A 483 23.80 10.74 -7.70
N ILE A 484 23.38 11.85 -8.33
CA ILE A 484 22.74 11.82 -9.64
C ILE A 484 23.70 11.28 -10.71
N LYS A 485 24.98 11.65 -10.64
CA LYS A 485 26.00 11.17 -11.58
C LYS A 485 26.22 9.67 -11.42
N GLU A 486 26.31 9.18 -10.18
CA GLU A 486 26.44 7.73 -9.94
C GLU A 486 25.19 6.96 -10.35
N TRP A 487 23.98 7.51 -10.18
CA TRP A 487 22.75 6.87 -10.67
C TRP A 487 22.74 6.73 -12.19
N ILE A 488 23.30 7.70 -12.92
CA ILE A 488 23.48 7.60 -14.38
C ILE A 488 24.51 6.52 -14.71
N ASN A 489 25.62 6.44 -13.96
CA ASN A 489 26.69 5.47 -14.20
C ASN A 489 26.21 4.03 -14.06
N ILE A 490 25.27 3.74 -13.15
CA ILE A 490 24.68 2.41 -12.96
C ILE A 490 24.13 1.80 -14.27
N PHE A 491 23.61 2.63 -15.17
CA PHE A 491 23.03 2.17 -16.45
C PHE A 491 24.02 2.19 -17.63
N GLY A 492 25.21 2.77 -17.45
CA GLY A 492 26.10 3.09 -18.56
C GLY A 492 27.54 2.59 -18.43
N GLN A 493 27.93 2.04 -17.28
CA GLN A 493 29.31 1.62 -17.01
C GLN A 493 29.36 0.23 -16.37
N ALA A 494 30.31 -0.59 -16.83
CA ALA A 494 30.60 -1.90 -16.24
C ALA A 494 31.11 -1.80 -14.80
N THR A 495 31.80 -0.71 -14.46
CA THR A 495 32.27 -0.39 -13.12
C THR A 495 31.40 0.74 -12.56
N SER A 496 30.56 0.43 -11.57
CA SER A 496 29.65 1.40 -10.98
C SER A 496 29.36 1.04 -9.52
N THR A 497 28.67 1.94 -8.82
CA THR A 497 28.16 1.70 -7.46
C THR A 497 27.18 0.52 -7.36
N HIS A 498 26.67 0.00 -8.49
CA HIS A 498 25.75 -1.13 -8.53
C HIS A 498 26.38 -2.46 -8.97
N SER A 499 27.60 -2.44 -9.55
CA SER A 499 28.33 -3.64 -9.98
C SER A 499 29.54 -3.96 -9.10
N CYS A 500 30.08 -2.97 -8.38
CA CYS A 500 31.22 -3.10 -7.49
C CYS A 500 30.84 -3.65 -6.09
N TYR A 501 30.39 -4.91 -6.06
CA TYR A 501 30.06 -5.69 -4.86
C TYR A 501 30.90 -6.97 -4.75
N GLY A 502 30.97 -7.58 -3.56
CA GLY A 502 31.72 -8.81 -3.30
C GLY A 502 33.22 -8.70 -3.61
N GLY A 503 33.80 -9.77 -4.15
CA GLY A 503 35.20 -9.85 -4.56
C GLY A 503 35.51 -9.12 -5.87
N ALA A 504 34.95 -7.92 -6.08
CA ALA A 504 35.18 -7.12 -7.27
C ALA A 504 36.66 -6.72 -7.42
N SER A 505 37.06 -6.33 -8.63
CA SER A 505 38.44 -5.93 -8.95
C SER A 505 38.98 -4.82 -8.04
N ASP A 506 40.31 -4.72 -7.91
CA ASP A 506 40.95 -3.64 -7.14
C ASP A 506 40.50 -2.25 -7.60
N VAL A 507 40.20 -2.07 -8.89
CA VAL A 507 39.65 -0.82 -9.44
C VAL A 507 38.30 -0.47 -8.80
N CYS A 508 37.43 -1.44 -8.56
CA CYS A 508 36.18 -1.22 -7.82
C CYS A 508 36.46 -0.76 -6.39
N GLY A 509 37.39 -1.44 -5.70
CA GLY A 509 37.78 -1.09 -4.33
C GLY A 509 38.40 0.31 -4.21
N ASP A 510 39.25 0.70 -5.16
CA ASP A 510 39.91 2.01 -5.17
C ASP A 510 38.95 3.14 -5.57
N THR A 511 37.92 2.84 -6.38
CA THR A 511 37.00 3.86 -6.93
C THR A 511 35.75 4.06 -6.06
N TYR A 512 35.20 2.96 -5.53
CA TYR A 512 33.91 2.94 -4.82
C TYR A 512 34.01 2.38 -3.39
N GLY A 513 35.23 2.14 -2.92
CA GLY A 513 35.49 1.54 -1.63
C GLY A 513 35.31 0.03 -1.63
N LYS A 514 35.95 -0.63 -0.68
CA LYS A 514 35.82 -2.08 -0.50
C LYS A 514 34.42 -2.40 0.06
N PRO A 515 33.68 -3.36 -0.54
CA PRO A 515 32.37 -3.76 -0.05
C PRO A 515 32.42 -4.20 1.41
N ILE A 516 31.43 -3.76 2.19
CA ILE A 516 31.26 -4.14 3.60
C ILE A 516 29.96 -4.93 3.74
N SER A 517 30.05 -6.13 4.29
CA SER A 517 28.90 -6.95 4.64
C SER A 517 28.38 -6.62 6.03
N VAL A 518 27.06 -6.53 6.17
CA VAL A 518 26.36 -6.35 7.45
C VAL A 518 25.25 -7.37 7.56
N ASN A 519 25.16 -8.07 8.69
CA ASN A 519 24.04 -8.97 8.97
C ASN A 519 22.83 -8.17 9.43
N ILE A 520 21.73 -8.30 8.69
CA ILE A 520 20.43 -7.72 9.01
C ILE A 520 19.63 -8.75 9.80
N PRO A 521 19.40 -8.54 11.11
CA PRO A 521 18.64 -9.48 11.92
C PRO A 521 17.15 -9.38 11.63
N ALA A 522 16.46 -10.51 11.71
CA ALA A 522 15.01 -10.57 11.77
C ALA A 522 14.50 -9.72 12.94
N ARG A 523 13.45 -8.94 12.71
CA ARG A 523 12.76 -8.23 13.78
C ARG A 523 11.72 -9.18 14.36
N LEU A 524 12.01 -9.72 15.53
CA LEU A 524 11.02 -10.44 16.33
C LEU A 524 9.78 -9.54 16.48
N GLY A 525 8.62 -10.04 16.07
CA GLY A 525 7.37 -9.30 16.16
C GLY A 525 7.14 -8.76 17.57
N VAL A 526 6.92 -7.45 17.67
CA VAL A 526 6.02 -6.95 18.70
C VAL A 526 4.65 -7.50 18.31
N GLU A 527 4.09 -8.35 19.17
CA GLU A 527 2.72 -8.85 19.03
C GLU A 527 1.78 -7.65 18.77
N ASN A 528 1.07 -7.70 17.64
CA ASN A 528 -0.08 -6.81 17.37
C ASN A 528 -1.28 -7.25 18.19
#